data_AF-J1H1Q6-F1
#
_entry.id   AF-J1H1Q6-F1
#
_cell.length_a   1.000
_cell.length_b   1.000
_cell.length_c   1.000
_cell.angle_alpha   90.00
_cell.angle_beta   90.00
_cell.angle_gamma   90.00
#
_symmetry.space_group_name_H-M   'P 1'
#
loop_
_entity.id
_entity.type
_entity.pdbx_description
1 polymer ?
#
loop_
_entity_poly.entity_id
_entity_poly.type
_entity_poly.pdbx_seq_one_letter_code
_entity_poly.pdbx_strand_id
1 'polypeptide(L)' 'MQTLVVALGAGLAVWGVINLLEGYGSDNPGAKSQGIKQLMAGGGVILLGTTLVPMLSSLF' A
#
# COMPACT_ATOMS: atom_id res chain seq x y z
N MET A 1 -12.46 -9.53 8.52
CA MET A 1 -11.99 -9.24 7.15
C MET A 1 -11.29 -7.89 7.01
N GLN A 2 -11.80 -6.82 7.64
CA GLN A 2 -11.16 -5.50 7.66
C GLN A 2 -9.67 -5.52 8.04
N THR A 3 -9.34 -6.20 9.14
CA THR A 3 -7.96 -6.29 9.64
C THR A 3 -6.99 -6.91 8.62
N LEU A 4 -7.44 -7.89 7.85
CA LEU A 4 -6.61 -8.53 6.82
C LEU A 4 -6.35 -7.58 5.64
N VAL A 5 -7.38 -6.87 5.18
CA VAL A 5 -7.25 -5.90 4.06
C VAL A 5 -6.29 -4.77 4.45
N VAL A 6 -6.42 -4.24 5.68
CA VAL A 6 -5.52 -3.20 6.19
C VAL A 6 -4.08 -3.73 6.33
N ALA A 7 -3.90 -4.96 6.82
CA ALA A 7 -2.57 -5.57 6.95
C ALA A 7 -1.88 -5.80 5.59
N LEU A 8 -2.63 -6.21 4.55
CA LEU A 8 -2.12 -6.35 3.19
C LEU A 8 -1.72 -4.98 2.60
N GLY A 9 -2.54 -3.95 2.81
CA GLY A 9 -2.22 -2.59 2.39
C GLY A 9 -0.98 -2.03 3.09
N ALA A 10 -0.82 -2.30 4.39
CA ALA A 10 0.36 -1.92 5.15
C ALA A 10 1.63 -2.65 4.65
N GLY A 11 1.53 -3.96 4.37
CA GLY A 11 2.64 -4.73 3.80
C GLY A 11 3.11 -4.19 2.44
N LEU A 12 2.18 -3.86 1.55
CA LEU A 12 2.50 -3.24 0.26
C LEU A 12 3.11 -1.84 0.41
N ALA A 13 2.62 -1.05 1.36
CA ALA A 13 3.17 0.29 1.63
C ALA A 13 4.63 0.21 2.12
N VAL A 14 4.92 -0.69 3.06
CA VAL A 14 6.28 -0.94 3.56
C VAL A 14 7.20 -1.41 2.44
N TRP A 15 6.75 -2.34 1.61
CA TRP A 15 7.52 -2.81 0.44
C TRP A 15 7.80 -1.67 -0.56
N GLY A 16 6.83 -0.78 -0.77
CA GLY A 16 7.02 0.42 -1.59
C GLY A 16 8.07 1.38 -1.04
N VAL A 17 8.13 1.57 0.28
CA VAL A 17 9.17 2.37 0.93
C VAL A 17 10.55 1.73 0.74
N ILE A 18 10.67 0.42 0.88
CA ILE A 18 11.94 -0.30 0.67
C ILE A 18 12.45 -0.07 -0.76
N ASN A 19 11.60 -0.31 -1.77
CA ASN A 19 11.98 -0.09 -3.17
C ASN A 19 12.32 1.38 -3.48
N LEU A 20 11.67 2.32 -2.79
CA LEU A 20 11.99 3.74 -2.91
C LEU A 20 13.38 4.05 -2.34
N LEU A 21 13.69 3.52 -1.14
CA LEU A 21 14.99 3.69 -0.49
C LEU A 21 16.12 3.03 -1.29
N GLU A 22 15.89 1.82 -1.80
CA GLU A 22 16.82 1.14 -2.72
C GLU A 22 17.04 1.98 -4.00
N GLY A 23 15.97 2.57 -4.54
CA GLY A 23 16.07 3.46 -5.69
C GLY A 23 16.83 4.75 -5.42
N TYR A 24 16.78 5.29 -4.20
CA TYR A 24 17.64 6.42 -3.80
C TYR A 24 19.10 5.98 -3.62
N GLY A 25 19.36 4.82 -3.02
CA GLY A 25 20.71 4.28 -2.83
C GLY A 25 21.41 3.91 -4.14
N SER A 26 20.67 3.40 -5.12
CA SER A 26 21.21 3.04 -6.44
C SER A 26 21.05 4.16 -7.50
N ASP A 27 20.57 5.34 -7.10
CA ASP A 27 20.12 6.45 -7.95
C ASP A 27 19.36 6.00 -9.23
N ASN A 28 18.46 5.03 -9.08
CA ASN A 28 17.72 4.44 -10.18
C ASN A 28 16.30 5.04 -10.25
N PRO A 29 15.96 5.81 -11.30
CA PRO A 29 14.62 6.39 -11.45
C PRO A 29 13.51 5.34 -11.53
N GLY A 30 13.81 4.15 -12.08
CA GLY A 30 12.84 3.06 -12.19
C GLY A 30 12.40 2.52 -10.84
N ALA A 31 13.36 2.22 -9.97
CA ALA A 31 13.10 1.76 -8.60
C ALA A 31 12.38 2.82 -7.76
N LYS A 32 12.74 4.11 -7.89
CA LYS A 32 12.03 5.22 -7.24
C LYS A 32 10.55 5.27 -7.65
N SER A 33 10.28 5.21 -8.96
CA SER A 33 8.89 5.23 -9.47
C SER A 33 8.11 4.00 -9.01
N GLN A 34 8.75 2.83 -9.01
CA GLN A 34 8.12 1.59 -8.56
C GLN A 34 7.79 1.63 -7.06
N GLY A 35 8.69 2.15 -6.23
CA GLY A 35 8.46 2.33 -4.80
C GLY A 35 7.27 3.25 -4.51
N ILE A 36 7.17 4.40 -5.20
CA ILE A 36 6.02 5.31 -5.05
C ILE A 36 4.71 4.64 -5.47
N LYS A 37 4.69 3.90 -6.58
CA LYS A 37 3.47 3.21 -7.05
C LYS A 37 2.98 2.17 -6.03
N GLN A 38 3.89 1.43 -5.42
CA GLN A 38 3.56 0.44 -4.40
C GLN A 38 3.12 1.10 -3.09
N LEU A 39 3.75 2.21 -2.70
CA LEU A 39 3.32 3.01 -1.55
C LEU A 39 1.89 3.54 -1.74
N MET A 40 1.59 4.10 -2.91
CA MET A 40 0.25 4.59 -3.25
C MET A 40 -0.77 3.46 -3.33
N ALA A 41 -0.39 2.30 -3.89
CA ALA A 41 -1.26 1.12 -3.91
C ALA A 41 -1.55 0.62 -2.49
N GLY A 42 -0.54 0.55 -1.63
CA GLY A 42 -0.70 0.17 -0.22
C GLY A 42 -1.61 1.14 0.54
N GLY A 43 -1.41 2.45 0.38
CA GLY A 43 -2.27 3.48 0.96
C GLY A 43 -3.72 3.40 0.46
N GLY A 44 -3.91 3.12 -0.83
CA GLY A 44 -5.24 2.90 -1.42
C GLY A 44 -5.94 1.69 -0.79
N VAL A 45 -5.25 0.57 -0.64
CA VAL A 45 -5.81 -0.64 -0.01
C VAL A 45 -6.19 -0.38 1.46
N ILE A 46 -5.37 0.36 2.21
CA ILE A 46 -5.68 0.74 3.59
C ILE A 46 -6.96 1.60 3.63
N LEU A 47 -7.04 2.62 2.78
CA LEU A 47 -8.22 3.50 2.70
C LEU A 47 -9.49 2.71 2.42
N LEU A 48 -9.47 1.83 1.41
CA LEU A 48 -10.61 0.96 1.08
C LEU A 48 -10.93 -0.01 2.23
N GLY A 49 -9.91 -0.54 2.90
CA GLY A 49 -10.06 -1.39 4.08
C GLY A 49 -10.78 -0.69 5.23
N THR A 50 -10.45 0.57 5.51
CA THR A 50 -11.04 1.34 6.62
C THR A 50 -12.40 1.92 6.32
N THR A 51 -12.72 2.18 5.04
CA THR A 51 -13.96 2.88 4.65
C THR A 51 -15.00 1.94 4.05
N LEU A 52 -14.60 1.10 3.08
CA LEU A 52 -15.54 0.26 2.33
C LEU A 52 -15.86 -1.05 3.05
N VAL A 53 -14.91 -1.66 3.75
CA VAL A 53 -15.19 -2.95 4.44
C VAL A 53 -16.26 -2.83 5.52
N PRO A 54 -16.28 -1.79 6.38
CA PRO A 54 -17.37 -1.57 7.32
C PRO A 54 -18.73 -1.35 6.64
N MET A 55 -18.76 -0.57 5.54
CA MET A 55 -19.98 -0.32 4.78
C MET A 55 -20.55 -1.61 4.16
N LEU A 56 -19.69 -2.42 3.53
CA LEU A 56 -20.08 -3.71 2.97
C LEU A 56 -20.56 -4.70 4.06
N SER A 57 -19.96 -4.65 5.25
CA SER A 57 -20.38 -5.47 6.40
C SER A 57 -21.73 -5.05 7.00
N SER A 58 -22.28 -3.90 6.58
CA SER A 58 -23.60 -3.43 7.00
C SER A 58 -24.71 -3.73 5.99
N LEU A 59 -24.33 -4.11 4.76
CA LEU A 59 -25.24 -4.35 3.64
C LEU A 59 -25.56 -5.84 3.42
N PHE A 60 -24.77 -6.74 4.01
CA PHE A 60 -24.89 -8.21 3.91
C PHE A 60 -24.72 -8.83 5.29
#